data_AF-A0A968H936-F1
#
_entry.id   AF-A0A968H936-F1
#
_cell.length_a   1.000
_cell.length_b   1.000
_cell.length_c   1.000
_cell.angle_alpha   90.00
_cell.angle_beta   90.00
_cell.angle_gamma   90.00
#
_symmetry.space_group_name_H-M   'P 1'
#
loop_
_entity.id
_entity.type
_entity.pdbx_description
1 polymer ?
#
loop_
_entity_poly.entity_id
_entity_poly.type
_entity_poly.pdbx_seq_one_letter_code
_entity_poly.pdbx_strand_id
1 'polypeptide(L)'
;MKDRLSGRVLNAVLACMLIAGCSSLMSTPIKNILDNPRDYSDKTVKVSGEVTEVFSLFVIKYFVVKDSTGEIIVVTPRPLPRKGSQITVTGTVREAFSLGDKQVIVIVEPDGSKPQ
;
A
#
# COMPACT_ATOMS: atom_id res chain seq x y z
N MET A 1 -35.73 24.93 24.90
CA MET A 1 -35.94 23.58 24.27
C MET A 1 -35.26 23.46 22.89
N LYS A 2 -34.96 24.57 22.19
CA LYS A 2 -34.18 24.61 20.93
C LYS A 2 -32.67 24.40 21.13
N ASP A 3 -32.20 24.54 22.35
CA ASP A 3 -30.80 24.72 22.73
C ASP A 3 -30.08 23.38 22.97
N ARG A 4 -30.86 22.35 23.33
CA ARG A 4 -30.38 20.96 23.49
C ARG A 4 -30.29 20.20 22.16
N LEU A 5 -30.96 20.71 21.10
CA LEU A 5 -31.02 20.06 19.79
C LEU A 5 -29.78 20.40 18.95
N SER A 6 -29.28 21.65 19.00
CA SER A 6 -28.07 22.02 18.25
C SER A 6 -26.80 21.36 18.80
N GLY A 7 -26.68 21.15 20.12
CA GLY A 7 -25.55 20.44 20.73
C GLY A 7 -25.48 18.95 20.37
N ARG A 8 -26.64 18.30 20.19
CA ARG A 8 -26.71 16.89 19.75
C ARG A 8 -26.39 16.74 18.28
N VAL A 9 -26.81 17.70 17.44
CA VAL A 9 -26.48 17.73 16.01
C VAL A 9 -24.99 18.06 15.82
N LEU A 10 -24.43 18.99 16.59
CA LEU A 10 -23.01 19.35 16.53
C LEU A 10 -22.10 18.19 16.96
N ASN A 11 -22.46 17.46 18.03
CA ASN A 11 -21.74 16.26 18.43
C ASN A 11 -21.88 15.11 17.41
N ALA A 12 -23.04 14.98 16.75
CA ALA A 12 -23.24 13.94 15.73
C ALA A 12 -22.40 14.21 14.47
N VAL A 13 -22.27 15.47 14.04
CA VAL A 13 -21.43 15.85 12.89
C VAL A 13 -19.94 15.61 13.21
N LEU A 14 -19.49 15.94 14.42
CA LEU A 14 -18.11 15.70 14.85
C LEU A 14 -17.77 14.21 14.93
N ALA A 15 -18.72 13.35 15.34
CA ALA A 15 -18.54 11.91 15.38
C ALA A 15 -18.47 11.27 13.98
N CYS A 16 -19.25 11.75 13.01
CA CYS A 16 -19.22 11.24 11.63
C CYS A 16 -17.90 11.56 10.89
N MET A 17 -17.24 12.68 11.23
CA MET A 17 -16.00 13.09 10.58
C MET A 17 -14.80 12.18 10.93
N LEU A 18 -14.87 11.47 12.07
CA LEU A 18 -13.82 10.54 12.50
C LEU A 18 -13.80 9.21 11.71
N ILE A 19 -14.91 8.85 11.05
CA ILE A 19 -15.04 7.55 10.35
C ILE A 19 -14.50 7.61 8.91
N ALA A 20 -14.38 8.82 8.33
CA ALA A 20 -13.97 9.01 6.94
C ALA A 20 -12.46 8.81 6.68
N GLY A 21 -11.64 8.60 7.72
CA GLY A 21 -10.18 8.50 7.63
C GLY A 21 -9.57 7.10 7.74
N CYS A 22 -10.36 6.03 7.88
CA CYS A 22 -9.84 4.70 8.21
C CYS A 22 -9.22 3.94 7.01
N SER A 23 -9.28 4.48 5.80
CA SER A 23 -8.82 3.80 4.59
C SER A 23 -7.29 3.63 4.53
N SER A 24 -6.53 4.54 5.15
CA SER A 24 -5.06 4.48 5.19
C SER A 24 -4.51 3.52 6.24
N LEU A 25 -5.35 3.12 7.21
CA LEU A 25 -4.99 2.14 8.24
C LEU A 25 -5.16 0.69 7.78
N MET A 26 -6.01 0.45 6.79
CA MET A 26 -6.25 -0.88 6.23
C MET A 26 -5.23 -1.20 5.14
N SER A 27 -4.96 -2.49 4.94
CA SER A 27 -4.12 -2.92 3.81
C SER A 27 -4.97 -2.99 2.54
N THR A 28 -4.45 -2.42 1.46
CA THR A 28 -5.00 -2.47 0.11
C THR A 28 -4.84 -3.90 -0.43
N PRO A 29 -5.94 -4.56 -0.87
CA PRO A 29 -5.84 -5.84 -1.57
C PRO A 29 -5.00 -5.71 -2.84
N ILE A 30 -4.06 -6.62 -3.04
CA ILE A 30 -3.13 -6.58 -4.19
C ILE A 30 -3.90 -6.60 -5.51
N LYS A 31 -4.98 -7.39 -5.61
CA LYS A 31 -5.79 -7.46 -6.83
C LYS A 31 -6.38 -6.11 -7.24
N ASN A 32 -6.75 -5.25 -6.29
CA ASN A 32 -7.30 -3.93 -6.62
C ASN A 32 -6.26 -3.07 -7.36
N ILE A 33 -4.99 -3.17 -6.94
CA ILE A 33 -3.86 -2.48 -7.58
C ILE A 33 -3.65 -3.02 -8.99
N LEU A 34 -3.66 -4.34 -9.15
CA LEU A 34 -3.41 -5.01 -10.44
C LEU A 34 -4.55 -4.83 -11.45
N ASP A 35 -5.80 -4.82 -10.99
CA ASP A 35 -6.98 -4.62 -11.84
C ASP A 35 -7.11 -3.16 -12.29
N ASN A 36 -6.69 -2.19 -11.46
CA ASN A 36 -6.89 -0.76 -11.69
C ASN A 36 -5.58 0.06 -11.54
N PRO A 37 -4.48 -0.29 -12.21
CA PRO A 37 -3.16 0.28 -11.92
C PRO A 37 -3.09 1.80 -12.14
N ARG A 38 -3.89 2.34 -13.07
CA ARG A 38 -3.99 3.79 -13.29
C ARG A 38 -4.55 4.53 -12.08
N ASP A 39 -5.49 3.93 -11.35
CA ASP A 39 -6.07 4.51 -10.15
C ASP A 39 -5.10 4.51 -8.97
N TYR A 40 -4.07 3.64 -9.02
CA TYR A 40 -3.05 3.51 -7.99
C TYR A 40 -1.72 4.13 -8.37
N SER A 41 -1.54 4.54 -9.64
CA SER A 41 -0.31 5.16 -10.12
C SER A 41 0.13 6.27 -9.18
N ASP A 42 1.38 6.16 -8.74
CA ASP A 42 2.04 7.15 -7.89
C ASP A 42 1.43 7.33 -6.49
N LYS A 43 0.44 6.51 -6.11
CA LYS A 43 -0.14 6.51 -4.76
C LYS A 43 0.66 5.64 -3.82
N THR A 44 0.81 6.12 -2.60
CA THR A 44 1.31 5.31 -1.48
C THR A 44 0.20 4.37 -1.01
N VAL A 45 0.51 3.08 -1.00
CA VAL A 45 -0.38 2.02 -0.53
C VAL A 45 0.27 1.24 0.60
N LYS A 46 -0.55 0.56 1.37
CA LYS A 46 -0.12 -0.42 2.37
C LYS A 46 -0.61 -1.80 1.93
N VAL A 47 0.26 -2.78 1.78
CA VAL A 47 -0.12 -4.17 1.47
C VAL A 47 0.37 -5.10 2.58
N SER A 48 -0.37 -6.17 2.87
CA SER A 48 0.03 -7.16 3.88
C SER A 48 -0.08 -8.55 3.30
N GLY A 49 0.97 -9.35 3.46
CA GLY A 49 1.05 -10.67 2.82
C GLY A 49 2.25 -11.48 3.26
N GLU A 50 2.34 -12.70 2.74
CA GLU A 50 3.47 -13.59 2.90
C GLU A 50 4.54 -13.26 1.85
N VAL A 51 5.81 -13.25 2.26
CA VAL A 51 6.94 -13.14 1.32
C VAL A 51 7.16 -14.47 0.61
N THR A 52 6.83 -14.57 -0.68
CA THR A 52 6.94 -15.83 -1.45
C THR A 52 8.28 -15.97 -2.18
N GLU A 53 8.90 -14.87 -2.58
CA GLU A 53 10.17 -14.84 -3.30
C GLU A 53 11.05 -13.68 -2.84
N VAL A 54 12.36 -13.86 -2.94
CA VAL A 54 13.37 -12.88 -2.56
C VAL A 54 14.48 -12.93 -3.59
N PHE A 55 14.92 -11.77 -4.07
CA PHE A 55 15.99 -11.65 -5.05
C PHE A 55 16.94 -10.50 -4.70
N SER A 56 18.24 -10.74 -4.88
CA SER A 56 19.30 -9.77 -4.65
C SER A 56 20.38 -9.91 -5.71
N LEU A 57 20.61 -8.84 -6.49
CA LEU A 57 21.71 -8.79 -7.44
C LEU A 57 22.30 -7.38 -7.51
N PHE A 58 23.55 -7.24 -7.06
CA PHE A 58 24.29 -5.97 -6.98
C PHE A 58 23.48 -4.84 -6.32
N VAL A 59 22.92 -3.94 -7.13
CA VAL A 59 22.17 -2.75 -6.72
C VAL A 59 20.65 -2.99 -6.67
N ILE A 60 20.16 -4.11 -7.22
CA ILE A 60 18.74 -4.42 -7.30
C ILE A 60 18.38 -5.41 -6.20
N LYS A 61 17.41 -5.01 -5.36
CA LYS A 61 16.80 -5.87 -4.34
C LYS A 61 15.29 -5.80 -4.50
N TYR A 62 14.67 -6.97 -4.63
CA TYR A 62 13.22 -7.08 -4.64
C TYR A 62 12.75 -8.36 -3.96
N PHE A 63 11.49 -8.40 -3.58
CA PHE A 63 10.82 -9.57 -3.07
C PHE A 63 9.37 -9.57 -3.55
N VAL A 64 8.70 -10.72 -3.49
CA VAL A 64 7.28 -10.86 -3.86
C VAL A 64 6.45 -11.00 -2.59
N VAL A 65 5.38 -10.23 -2.50
CA VAL A 65 4.37 -10.32 -1.43
C VAL A 65 3.10 -10.91 -2.01
N LYS A 66 2.56 -11.93 -1.33
CA LYS A 66 1.30 -12.58 -1.65
C LYS A 66 0.25 -12.33 -0.58
N ASP A 67 -0.91 -11.84 -0.97
CA ASP A 67 -2.10 -11.85 -0.13
C ASP A 67 -3.13 -12.87 -0.66
N SER A 68 -4.34 -12.87 -0.11
CA SER A 68 -5.41 -13.77 -0.56
C SER A 68 -5.96 -13.43 -1.96
N THR A 69 -5.55 -12.31 -2.55
CA THR A 69 -6.11 -11.73 -3.77
C THR A 69 -5.13 -11.71 -4.94
N GLY A 70 -3.82 -11.69 -4.67
CA GLY A 70 -2.79 -11.70 -5.70
C GLY A 70 -1.38 -11.63 -5.16
N GLU A 71 -0.43 -11.41 -6.06
CA GLU A 71 1.00 -11.28 -5.77
C GLU A 71 1.55 -10.01 -6.42
N ILE A 72 2.46 -9.31 -5.74
CA ILE A 72 3.09 -8.09 -6.26
C ILE A 72 4.57 -8.03 -5.89
N ILE A 73 5.37 -7.54 -6.83
CA ILE A 73 6.80 -7.31 -6.61
C ILE A 73 6.97 -6.02 -5.80
N VAL A 74 7.80 -6.11 -4.76
CA VAL A 74 8.24 -4.98 -3.96
C VAL A 74 9.73 -4.74 -4.20
N VAL A 75 10.07 -3.57 -4.72
CA VAL A 75 11.45 -3.10 -4.85
C VAL A 75 11.80 -2.32 -3.58
N THR A 76 12.94 -2.65 -2.98
CA THR A 76 13.31 -2.08 -1.68
C THR A 76 14.79 -1.67 -1.61
N PRO A 77 15.12 -0.50 -1.03
CA PRO A 77 16.49 -0.18 -0.66
C PRO A 77 16.91 -0.83 0.67
N ARG A 78 15.95 -1.41 1.41
CA ARG A 78 16.14 -1.95 2.77
C ARG A 78 16.76 -3.36 2.73
N PRO A 79 17.19 -3.92 3.88
CA PRO A 79 17.52 -5.34 3.98
C PRO A 79 16.34 -6.21 3.54
N LEU A 80 16.63 -7.30 2.82
CA LEU A 80 15.59 -8.19 2.32
C LEU A 80 14.90 -8.95 3.46
N PRO A 81 13.56 -9.10 3.41
CA PRO A 81 12.83 -9.85 4.41
C PRO A 81 13.08 -11.36 4.28
N ARG A 82 12.71 -12.13 5.32
CA ARG A 82 12.79 -13.58 5.29
C ARG A 82 11.66 -14.15 4.42
N LYS A 83 11.99 -15.04 3.48
CA LYS A 83 10.98 -15.82 2.73
C LYS A 83 10.09 -16.61 3.70
N GLY A 84 8.79 -16.67 3.43
CA GLY A 84 7.75 -17.28 4.28
C GLY A 84 7.33 -16.44 5.48
N SER A 85 7.82 -15.20 5.62
CA SER A 85 7.38 -14.31 6.70
C SER A 85 6.14 -13.51 6.31
N GLN A 86 5.25 -13.30 7.28
CA GLN A 86 4.12 -12.38 7.14
C GLN A 86 4.58 -10.96 7.43
N ILE A 87 4.41 -10.06 6.48
CA ILE A 87 4.83 -8.66 6.60
C ILE A 87 3.74 -7.68 6.16
N THR A 88 3.94 -6.42 6.51
CA THR A 88 3.19 -5.29 5.95
C THR A 88 4.18 -4.33 5.30
N VAL A 89 3.93 -3.99 4.05
CA VAL A 89 4.75 -3.09 3.24
C VAL A 89 3.98 -1.81 2.99
N THR A 90 4.63 -0.67 3.19
CA THR A 90 4.13 0.64 2.74
C THR A 90 5.06 1.20 1.69
N GLY A 91 4.55 1.48 0.51
CA GLY A 91 5.35 1.98 -0.61
C GLY A 91 4.49 2.60 -1.70
N THR A 92 5.14 3.14 -2.72
CA THR A 92 4.48 3.79 -3.85
C THR A 92 4.32 2.83 -5.01
N VAL A 93 3.10 2.75 -5.56
CA VAL A 93 2.84 1.95 -6.77
C VAL A 93 3.48 2.63 -7.98
N ARG A 94 4.25 1.87 -8.76
CA ARG A 94 4.92 2.32 -9.99
C ARG A 94 4.77 1.26 -11.08
N GLU A 95 4.78 1.72 -12.32
CA GLU A 95 4.99 0.84 -13.47
C GLU A 95 6.51 0.69 -13.71
N ALA A 96 7.02 -0.53 -13.64
CA ALA A 96 8.42 -0.82 -13.91
C ALA A 96 8.72 -0.96 -15.40
N PHE A 97 7.75 -1.49 -16.16
CA PHE A 97 7.87 -1.70 -17.60
C PHE A 97 6.48 -1.85 -18.23
N SER A 98 6.31 -1.33 -19.46
CA SER A 98 5.13 -1.57 -20.29
C SER A 98 5.52 -1.95 -21.72
N LEU A 99 4.75 -2.88 -22.29
CA LEU A 99 4.86 -3.33 -23.68
C LEU A 99 3.48 -3.68 -24.22
N GLY A 100 2.90 -2.74 -24.98
CA GLY A 100 1.51 -2.83 -25.42
C GLY A 100 0.58 -2.89 -24.21
N ASP A 101 -0.23 -3.94 -24.11
CA ASP A 101 -1.17 -4.15 -23.01
C ASP A 101 -0.54 -4.86 -21.79
N LYS A 102 0.73 -5.26 -21.88
CA LYS A 102 1.44 -5.86 -20.75
C LYS A 102 2.12 -4.77 -19.95
N GLN A 103 1.85 -4.74 -18.66
CA GLN A 103 2.48 -3.83 -17.71
C GLN A 103 3.00 -4.63 -16.51
N VAL A 104 4.16 -4.24 -16.00
CA VAL A 104 4.74 -4.78 -14.77
C VAL A 104 4.57 -3.74 -13.69
N ILE A 105 3.64 -4.00 -12.76
CA ILE A 105 3.35 -3.11 -11.64
C ILE A 105 4.17 -3.55 -10.43
N VAL A 106 4.80 -2.60 -9.76
CA VAL A 106 5.62 -2.82 -8.58
C VAL A 106 5.24 -1.84 -7.47
N ILE A 107 5.57 -2.20 -6.23
CA ILE A 107 5.59 -1.28 -5.10
C ILE A 107 7.04 -0.92 -4.81
N VAL A 108 7.35 0.36 -4.71
CA VAL A 108 8.68 0.85 -4.33
C VAL A 108 8.63 1.36 -2.90
N GLU A 109 9.40 0.73 -2.00
CA GLU A 109 9.55 1.25 -0.64
C GLU A 109 10.42 2.52 -0.66
N PRO A 110 10.10 3.53 0.18
CA PRO A 110 10.93 4.71 0.29
C PRO A 110 12.30 4.35 0.89
N ASP A 111 13.32 5.10 0.48
CA ASP A 111 14.61 5.05 1.15
C ASP A 111 14.44 5.42 2.63
N GLY A 112 15.02 4.60 3.50
CA GLY A 112 14.97 4.82 4.95
C GLY A 112 15.95 5.89 5.42
N SER A 113 16.74 6.46 4.50
CA SER A 113 17.56 7.63 4.76
C SER A 113 16.65 8.82 5.13
N LYS A 114 16.93 9.46 6.27
CA LYS A 114 16.29 10.75 6.58
C LYS A 114 16.66 11.74 5.47
N PRO A 115 15.75 12.67 5.08
CA PRO A 115 16.15 13.82 4.28
C PRO A 115 17.34 14.49 4.97
N GLN A 116 18.45 14.66 4.25
CA GLN A 116 19.58 15.47 4.69
C GLN A 116 19.23 16.95 4.59
#